data_AF-A0A7Z1HNF3-F1
#
_entry.id   AF-A0A7Z1HNF3-F1
#
_cell.length_a   1.000
_cell.length_b   1.000
_cell.length_c   1.000
_cell.angle_alpha   90.00
_cell.angle_beta   90.00
_cell.angle_gamma   90.00
#
_symmetry.space_group_name_H-M   'P 1'
#
loop_
_entity.id
_entity.type
_entity.pdbx_description
1 polymer ?
#
loop_
_entity_poly.entity_id
_entity_poly.type
_entity_poly.pdbx_seq_one_letter_code
_entity_poly.pdbx_strand_id
1 'polypeptide(L)'
;NMTVTPLTGAQQQFYYATSVLTGATGADGTLALTLAEPGGIGLKNQLTANLNDTPTATSSLPVVFTVLTSPDSDKANMYGHMPETFTASNGAEFKRPLVAGEPSSEAHTDTYFETNENWIMVNSFNTGNYGGCPMNQMAAIDDFTALYNDHPSGKVATDIGLPVGKRWWAGDSLLEGSTLYWQYKDLKTGKNYSMSENPGNYYLQLCLTTSRSGLNIALSSDAWNADKSAAVAKKGET
;
A
#
# COMPACT_ATOMS: atom_id res chain seq x y z
N ASN A 1 4.38 -12.83 19.79
CA ASN A 1 5.02 -12.80 21.12
C ASN A 1 6.50 -12.64 20.96
N MET A 2 7.12 -11.80 21.78
CA MET A 2 8.55 -11.54 21.74
C MET A 2 9.33 -12.76 22.25
N THR A 3 10.49 -12.99 21.67
CA THR A 3 11.48 -13.98 22.06
C THR A 3 12.76 -13.25 22.43
N VAL A 4 13.42 -13.77 23.46
CA VAL A 4 14.70 -13.27 23.94
C VAL A 4 15.67 -14.44 23.99
N THR A 5 16.80 -14.30 23.31
CA THR A 5 17.84 -15.32 23.26
C THR A 5 19.14 -14.73 23.77
N PRO A 6 19.68 -15.17 24.93
CA PRO A 6 21.02 -14.79 25.35
C PRO A 6 22.08 -15.44 24.45
N LEU A 7 23.24 -14.81 24.31
CA LEU A 7 24.36 -15.34 23.49
C LEU A 7 24.74 -16.78 23.87
N THR A 8 24.65 -17.10 25.15
CA THR A 8 24.81 -18.44 25.69
C THR A 8 23.55 -18.81 26.46
N GLY A 9 22.76 -19.75 25.93
CA GLY A 9 21.54 -20.23 26.57
C GLY A 9 20.46 -20.62 25.56
N ALA A 10 19.29 -21.00 26.08
CA ALA A 10 18.13 -21.29 25.27
C ALA A 10 17.31 -20.03 25.01
N GLN A 11 16.68 -19.96 23.84
CA GLN A 11 15.66 -18.96 23.53
C GLN A 11 14.50 -19.06 24.52
N GLN A 12 14.07 -17.93 25.07
CA GLN A 12 12.91 -17.82 25.95
C GLN A 12 11.79 -17.00 25.29
N GLN A 13 10.55 -17.46 25.43
CA GLN A 13 9.36 -16.75 24.98
C GLN A 13 8.84 -15.82 26.08
N PHE A 14 8.53 -14.58 25.73
CA PHE A 14 7.96 -13.57 26.62
C PHE A 14 6.48 -13.41 26.25
N TYR A 15 5.61 -14.08 27.01
CA TYR A 15 4.15 -14.07 26.78
C TYR A 15 3.45 -12.88 27.42
N TYR A 16 4.00 -12.38 28.53
CA TYR A 16 3.41 -11.32 29.35
C TYR A 16 4.44 -10.25 29.67
N ALA A 17 3.97 -9.06 30.05
CA ALA A 17 4.82 -7.97 30.53
C ALA A 17 5.64 -8.33 31.79
N THR A 18 5.23 -9.37 32.52
CA THR A 18 5.91 -9.91 33.71
C THR A 18 6.91 -11.03 33.39
N SER A 19 7.14 -11.35 32.12
CA SER A 19 8.13 -12.36 31.74
C SER A 19 9.53 -11.87 32.10
N VAL A 20 10.31 -12.72 32.76
CA VAL A 20 11.67 -12.40 33.20
C VAL A 20 12.65 -13.42 32.63
N LEU A 21 13.78 -12.93 32.14
CA LEU A 21 14.98 -13.72 31.86
C LEU A 21 16.03 -13.35 32.91
N THR A 22 16.59 -14.35 33.58
CA THR A 22 17.71 -14.17 34.50
C THR A 22 18.98 -14.71 33.83
N GLY A 23 20.06 -13.95 33.90
CA GLY A 23 21.35 -14.34 33.32
C GLY A 23 22.51 -13.67 34.04
N ALA A 24 23.72 -14.04 33.65
CA ALA A 24 24.96 -13.44 34.14
C ALA A 24 25.65 -12.66 33.02
N THR A 25 26.38 -11.61 33.37
CA THR A 25 27.25 -10.89 32.43
C THR A 25 28.52 -11.69 32.16
N GLY A 26 29.12 -11.44 30.99
CA GLY A 26 30.44 -11.94 30.64
C GLY A 26 31.56 -11.28 31.46
N ALA A 27 32.79 -11.72 31.20
CA ALA A 27 33.98 -11.22 31.91
C ALA A 27 34.21 -9.70 31.76
N ASP A 28 33.67 -9.10 30.71
CA ASP A 28 33.72 -7.66 30.44
C ASP A 28 32.53 -6.87 31.03
N GLY A 29 31.63 -7.55 31.74
CA GLY A 29 30.43 -6.95 32.34
C GLY A 29 29.26 -6.79 31.37
N THR A 30 29.31 -7.35 30.16
CA THR A 30 28.22 -7.24 29.16
C THR A 30 27.34 -8.49 29.09
N LEU A 31 26.07 -8.31 28.74
CA LEU A 31 25.16 -9.41 28.37
C LEU A 31 24.47 -9.04 27.06
N ALA A 32 24.77 -9.79 26.00
CA ALA A 32 24.13 -9.62 24.70
C ALA A 32 22.85 -10.46 24.61
N LEU A 33 21.76 -9.81 24.16
CA LEU A 33 20.46 -10.43 23.95
C LEU A 33 20.04 -10.24 22.49
N THR A 34 19.60 -11.31 21.85
CA THR A 34 18.92 -11.26 20.56
C THR A 34 17.41 -11.26 20.81
N LEU A 35 16.72 -10.27 20.25
CA LEU A 35 15.28 -10.13 20.37
C LEU A 35 14.62 -10.41 19.01
N ALA A 36 13.50 -11.13 19.02
CA ALA A 36 12.67 -11.28 17.83
C ALA A 36 11.20 -11.37 18.22
N GLU A 37 10.31 -10.80 17.43
CA GLU A 37 8.86 -10.91 17.64
C GLU A 37 8.19 -11.56 16.43
N PRO A 38 8.35 -12.88 16.25
CA PRO A 38 7.72 -13.58 15.13
C PRO A 38 6.18 -13.45 15.26
N GLY A 39 5.56 -12.91 14.22
CA GLY A 39 4.12 -12.62 14.21
C GLY A 39 3.70 -11.37 15.00
N GLY A 40 4.65 -10.50 15.35
CA GLY A 40 4.35 -9.17 15.90
C GLY A 40 3.53 -8.33 14.93
N ILE A 41 2.66 -7.50 15.47
CA ILE A 41 1.75 -6.66 14.68
C ILE A 41 2.24 -5.21 14.52
N GLY A 42 3.45 -4.88 14.98
CA GLY A 42 3.99 -3.52 14.89
C GLY A 42 3.91 -2.73 16.19
N LEU A 43 4.45 -3.25 17.29
CA LEU A 43 4.30 -2.65 18.63
C LEU A 43 5.61 -2.12 19.20
N LYS A 44 5.47 -1.15 20.11
CA LYS A 44 6.56 -0.67 20.97
C LYS A 44 6.49 -1.37 22.31
N ASN A 45 7.57 -2.06 22.65
CA ASN A 45 7.82 -2.69 23.93
C ASN A 45 8.83 -1.87 24.73
N GLN A 46 8.87 -2.08 26.05
CA GLN A 46 9.92 -1.54 26.91
C GLN A 46 10.57 -2.71 27.66
N LEU A 47 11.87 -2.87 27.45
CA LEU A 47 12.69 -3.79 28.22
C LEU A 47 13.26 -3.06 29.43
N THR A 48 13.17 -3.69 30.60
CA THR A 48 13.78 -3.19 31.83
C THR A 48 14.76 -4.24 32.33
N ALA A 49 15.99 -3.83 32.58
CA ALA A 49 17.02 -4.64 33.21
C ALA A 49 17.29 -4.13 34.63
N ASN A 50 17.53 -5.05 35.56
CA ASN A 50 17.93 -4.74 36.93
C ASN A 50 19.03 -5.71 37.38
N LEU A 51 19.94 -5.23 38.24
CA LEU A 51 20.89 -6.13 38.89
C LEU A 51 20.16 -7.03 39.90
N ASN A 52 20.58 -8.29 40.00
CA ASN A 52 19.95 -9.25 40.90
C ASN A 52 20.17 -8.86 42.38
N ASP A 53 21.40 -8.49 42.74
CA ASP A 53 21.77 -8.20 44.13
C ASP A 53 21.51 -6.75 44.51
N THR A 54 21.33 -5.86 43.52
CA THR A 54 20.96 -4.46 43.70
C THR A 54 19.78 -4.10 42.78
N PRO A 55 18.55 -4.56 43.07
CA PRO A 55 17.41 -4.40 42.16
C PRO A 55 17.00 -2.95 41.87
N THR A 56 17.48 -1.99 42.67
CA THR A 56 17.27 -0.56 42.45
C THR A 56 18.14 0.00 41.32
N ALA A 57 19.23 -0.67 40.97
CA ALA A 57 20.03 -0.34 39.80
C ALA A 57 19.33 -0.86 38.54
N THR A 58 18.58 0.02 37.87
CA THR A 58 17.74 -0.32 36.71
C THR A 58 18.13 0.47 35.46
N SER A 59 17.84 -0.10 34.29
CA SER A 59 17.95 0.57 33.00
C SER A 59 16.82 0.10 32.09
N SER A 60 16.27 1.02 31.30
CA SER A 60 15.13 0.75 30.41
C SER A 60 15.48 1.09 28.97
N LEU A 61 15.08 0.21 28.04
CA LEU A 61 15.28 0.36 26.60
C LEU A 61 13.95 0.14 25.87
N PRO A 62 13.40 1.16 25.17
CA PRO A 62 12.28 0.94 24.27
C PRO A 62 12.75 0.16 23.04
N VAL A 63 11.98 -0.85 22.63
CA VAL A 63 12.25 -1.68 21.46
C VAL A 63 11.00 -1.71 20.59
N VAL A 64 11.15 -1.46 19.30
CA VAL A 64 10.07 -1.50 18.31
C VAL A 64 10.35 -2.63 17.33
N PHE A 65 9.35 -3.50 17.13
CA PHE A 65 9.34 -4.46 16.03
C PHE A 65 8.34 -3.95 15.01
N THR A 66 8.81 -3.53 13.84
CA THR A 66 7.96 -3.01 12.78
C THR A 66 7.26 -4.13 12.02
N VAL A 67 6.08 -3.87 11.44
CA VAL A 67 5.34 -4.84 10.63
C VAL A 67 5.21 -4.39 9.17
N LEU A 68 5.26 -5.34 8.23
CA LEU A 68 5.19 -5.05 6.79
C LEU A 68 3.85 -4.45 6.35
N THR A 69 2.76 -4.82 7.03
CA THR A 69 1.38 -4.43 6.67
C THR A 69 0.97 -3.06 7.22
N SER A 70 1.93 -2.27 7.71
CA SER A 70 1.75 -0.89 8.16
C SER A 70 2.82 0.01 7.56
N PRO A 71 2.51 1.26 7.18
CA PRO A 71 3.50 2.20 6.69
C PRO A 71 4.38 2.75 7.82
N ASP A 72 5.58 3.21 7.46
CA ASP A 72 6.41 4.01 8.36
C ASP A 72 5.94 5.48 8.32
N SER A 73 4.82 5.74 9.00
CA SER A 73 4.11 7.03 8.99
C SER A 73 3.69 7.41 10.40
N ASP A 74 3.74 8.70 10.73
CA ASP A 74 3.22 9.22 12.00
C ASP A 74 1.68 9.16 12.08
N LYS A 75 1.02 8.82 10.97
CA LYS A 75 -0.42 8.59 10.87
C LYS A 75 -0.81 7.12 10.97
N ALA A 76 0.16 6.20 10.94
CA ALA A 76 -0.10 4.77 11.08
C ALA A 76 -0.54 4.43 12.52
N ASN A 77 -1.40 3.44 12.65
CA ASN A 77 -1.78 2.91 13.95
C ASN A 77 -0.68 2.02 14.55
N MET A 78 0.08 1.32 13.70
CA MET A 78 1.17 0.44 14.12
C MET A 78 2.53 0.96 13.65
N TYR A 79 3.59 0.49 14.29
CA TYR A 79 4.95 0.71 13.78
C TYR A 79 5.18 -0.15 12.54
N GLY A 80 5.33 0.51 11.40
CA GLY A 80 5.38 -0.13 10.09
C GLY A 80 6.75 -0.14 9.42
N HIS A 81 6.88 -0.97 8.39
CA HIS A 81 7.99 -0.90 7.41
C HIS A 81 7.51 -1.23 5.99
N MET A 82 6.23 -1.02 5.69
CA MET A 82 5.72 -1.13 4.32
C MET A 82 6.58 -0.28 3.38
N PRO A 83 7.02 -0.82 2.24
CA PRO A 83 7.81 -0.04 1.30
C PRO A 83 7.00 1.13 0.75
N GLU A 84 7.60 2.32 0.71
CA GLU A 84 6.96 3.53 0.16
C GLU A 84 6.64 3.40 -1.34
N THR A 85 7.49 2.67 -2.07
CA THR A 85 7.26 2.31 -3.48
C THR A 85 7.59 0.85 -3.77
N PHE A 86 6.94 0.29 -4.79
CA PHE A 86 7.21 -1.05 -5.30
C PHE A 86 6.95 -1.10 -6.81
N THR A 87 7.58 -2.03 -7.51
CA THR A 87 7.54 -2.10 -8.98
C THR A 87 7.03 -3.46 -9.43
N ALA A 88 6.05 -3.47 -10.34
CA ALA A 88 5.62 -4.70 -11.00
C ALA A 88 6.51 -5.03 -12.20
N SER A 89 6.46 -6.27 -12.68
CA SER A 89 7.25 -6.80 -13.79
C SER A 89 7.04 -6.09 -15.13
N ASN A 90 5.92 -5.37 -15.29
CA ASN A 90 5.67 -4.53 -16.46
C ASN A 90 6.34 -3.14 -16.38
N GLY A 91 7.09 -2.87 -15.31
CA GLY A 91 7.80 -1.60 -15.08
C GLY A 91 6.94 -0.52 -14.43
N ALA A 92 5.68 -0.79 -14.08
CA ALA A 92 4.86 0.13 -13.33
C ALA A 92 5.40 0.25 -11.89
N GLU A 93 5.86 1.44 -11.53
CA GLU A 93 6.27 1.77 -10.17
C GLU A 93 5.11 2.46 -9.43
N PHE A 94 4.69 1.86 -8.32
CA PHE A 94 3.58 2.30 -7.49
C PHE A 94 4.10 2.96 -6.22
N LYS A 95 3.34 3.91 -5.70
CA LYS A 95 3.38 4.37 -4.31
C LYS A 95 2.46 3.48 -3.48
N ARG A 96 2.81 3.25 -2.22
CA ARG A 96 1.90 2.59 -1.28
C ARG A 96 0.56 3.34 -1.17
N PRO A 97 -0.54 2.65 -0.81
CA PRO A 97 -1.80 3.29 -0.48
C PRO A 97 -1.64 4.20 0.75
N LEU A 98 -2.56 5.16 0.87
CA LEU A 98 -2.59 6.08 2.00
C LEU A 98 -3.40 5.51 3.17
N VAL A 99 -2.99 5.85 4.39
CA VAL A 99 -3.78 5.66 5.62
C VAL A 99 -4.51 6.94 6.02
N ALA A 100 -5.47 6.81 6.93
CA ALA A 100 -6.26 7.92 7.47
C ALA A 100 -5.36 9.07 7.96
N GLY A 101 -5.67 10.30 7.53
CA GLY A 101 -4.90 11.50 7.89
C GLY A 101 -3.71 11.82 7.00
N GLU A 102 -3.37 10.96 6.03
CA GLU A 102 -2.35 11.25 5.01
C GLU A 102 -2.86 12.06 3.79
N PRO A 103 -4.09 11.86 3.28
CA PRO A 103 -4.59 12.64 2.15
C PRO A 103 -4.63 14.13 2.45
N SER A 104 -4.32 14.96 1.45
CA SER A 104 -4.44 16.42 1.56
C SER A 104 -5.89 16.92 1.58
N SER A 105 -6.83 16.06 1.18
CA SER A 105 -8.27 16.33 1.20
C SER A 105 -9.03 15.05 1.56
N GLU A 106 -10.04 15.19 2.43
CA GLU A 106 -10.94 14.10 2.81
C GLU A 106 -12.18 14.01 1.89
N ALA A 107 -12.31 14.92 0.92
CA ALA A 107 -13.45 14.91 -0.01
C ALA A 107 -13.47 13.62 -0.84
N HIS A 108 -14.63 12.98 -0.93
CA HIS A 108 -14.82 11.71 -1.65
C HIS A 108 -13.94 10.56 -1.17
N THR A 109 -13.48 10.63 0.09
CA THR A 109 -12.73 9.56 0.76
C THR A 109 -13.54 8.91 1.85
N ASP A 110 -13.25 7.63 2.12
CA ASP A 110 -13.70 6.88 3.30
C ASP A 110 -12.56 5.95 3.75
N THR A 111 -12.71 5.30 4.89
CA THR A 111 -11.69 4.41 5.47
C THR A 111 -12.12 2.95 5.47
N TYR A 112 -11.15 2.06 5.32
CA TYR A 112 -11.34 0.62 5.47
C TYR A 112 -10.29 0.04 6.41
N PHE A 113 -10.76 -0.61 7.47
CA PHE A 113 -9.89 -1.22 8.46
C PHE A 113 -9.43 -2.62 8.01
N GLU A 114 -8.12 -2.77 7.81
CA GLU A 114 -7.44 -4.06 7.54
C GLU A 114 -6.02 -4.00 8.13
N THR A 115 -5.52 -5.13 8.63
CA THR A 115 -4.15 -5.26 9.19
C THR A 115 -3.78 -4.20 10.23
N ASN A 116 -4.76 -3.80 11.05
CA ASN A 116 -4.66 -2.75 12.07
C ASN A 116 -4.50 -1.31 11.53
N GLU A 117 -4.63 -1.08 10.23
CA GLU A 117 -4.57 0.25 9.63
C GLU A 117 -5.93 0.67 9.05
N ASN A 118 -6.17 1.99 9.00
CA ASN A 118 -7.33 2.57 8.34
C ASN A 118 -6.93 3.06 6.94
N TRP A 119 -7.10 2.21 5.93
CA TRP A 119 -6.73 2.51 4.54
C TRP A 119 -7.74 3.42 3.86
N ILE A 120 -7.25 4.39 3.08
CA ILE A 120 -8.07 5.31 2.32
C ILE A 120 -8.69 4.62 1.10
N MET A 121 -9.99 4.78 0.96
CA MET A 121 -10.75 4.44 -0.24
C MET A 121 -11.36 5.70 -0.85
N VAL A 122 -11.68 5.64 -2.15
CA VAL A 122 -12.30 6.73 -2.90
C VAL A 122 -13.56 6.25 -3.61
N ASN A 123 -14.56 7.15 -3.74
CA ASN A 123 -15.78 6.91 -4.53
C ASN A 123 -15.91 7.82 -5.76
N SER A 124 -14.95 8.71 -5.97
CA SER A 124 -14.84 9.57 -7.15
C SER A 124 -13.38 9.96 -7.37
N PHE A 125 -12.96 10.04 -8.63
CA PHE A 125 -11.67 10.62 -9.05
C PHE A 125 -11.77 11.38 -10.38
N ASN A 126 -12.87 11.21 -11.12
CA ASN A 126 -13.05 11.82 -12.45
C ASN A 126 -13.40 13.31 -12.37
N THR A 127 -13.79 13.79 -11.19
CA THR A 127 -14.16 15.19 -10.95
C THR A 127 -13.16 15.95 -10.05
N GLY A 128 -12.06 15.30 -9.64
CA GLY A 128 -11.05 15.94 -8.79
C GLY A 128 -9.91 14.99 -8.36
N ASN A 129 -8.84 15.56 -7.83
CA ASN A 129 -7.66 14.82 -7.34
C ASN A 129 -7.90 14.32 -5.91
N TYR A 130 -8.88 13.42 -5.75
CA TYR A 130 -9.24 12.85 -4.45
C TYR A 130 -8.37 11.65 -4.08
N GLY A 131 -8.24 11.38 -2.78
CA GLY A 131 -7.43 10.28 -2.27
C GLY A 131 -5.92 10.54 -2.42
N GLY A 132 -5.20 9.55 -2.96
CA GLY A 132 -3.74 9.54 -3.03
C GLY A 132 -3.13 10.13 -4.30
N CYS A 133 -3.89 10.23 -5.40
CA CYS A 133 -3.35 10.78 -6.65
C CYS A 133 -4.41 11.25 -7.65
N PRO A 134 -4.02 12.14 -8.58
CA PRO A 134 -4.82 12.46 -9.77
C PRO A 134 -5.01 11.25 -10.69
N MET A 135 -6.05 11.33 -11.52
CA MET A 135 -6.43 10.30 -12.49
C MET A 135 -5.29 9.85 -13.41
N ASN A 136 -4.46 10.79 -13.88
CA ASN A 136 -3.32 10.47 -14.76
C ASN A 136 -2.20 9.70 -14.07
N GLN A 137 -2.22 9.56 -12.74
CA GLN A 137 -1.30 8.73 -11.97
C GLN A 137 -1.97 7.46 -11.44
N MET A 138 -3.26 7.22 -11.67
CA MET A 138 -3.89 5.98 -11.22
C MET A 138 -3.33 4.78 -11.99
N ALA A 139 -3.08 3.68 -11.29
CA ALA A 139 -2.73 2.38 -11.88
C ALA A 139 -3.86 1.87 -12.81
N ALA A 140 -3.51 1.20 -13.91
CA ALA A 140 -4.46 0.67 -14.87
C ALA A 140 -4.68 -0.82 -14.60
N ILE A 141 -5.68 -1.41 -15.26
CA ILE A 141 -6.00 -2.82 -15.09
C ILE A 141 -4.84 -3.74 -15.48
N ASP A 142 -4.03 -3.34 -16.46
CA ASP A 142 -2.83 -4.07 -16.88
C ASP A 142 -1.72 -4.02 -15.82
N ASP A 143 -1.53 -2.86 -15.16
CA ASP A 143 -0.56 -2.73 -14.07
C ASP A 143 -0.96 -3.58 -12.86
N PHE A 144 -2.25 -3.59 -12.52
CA PHE A 144 -2.76 -4.49 -11.48
C PHE A 144 -2.67 -5.97 -11.87
N THR A 145 -2.76 -6.28 -13.15
CA THR A 145 -2.61 -7.65 -13.63
C THR A 145 -1.15 -8.10 -13.54
N ALA A 146 -0.18 -7.23 -13.89
CA ALA A 146 1.23 -7.50 -13.66
C ALA A 146 1.53 -7.68 -12.17
N LEU A 147 1.08 -6.76 -11.33
CA LEU A 147 1.25 -6.84 -9.87
C LEU A 147 0.66 -8.13 -9.27
N TYR A 148 -0.52 -8.53 -9.73
CA TYR A 148 -1.12 -9.82 -9.32
C TYR A 148 -0.31 -11.02 -9.80
N ASN A 149 0.20 -11.00 -11.03
CA ASN A 149 0.98 -12.13 -11.56
C ASN A 149 2.31 -12.30 -10.82
N ASP A 150 2.94 -11.21 -10.40
CA ASP A 150 4.14 -11.23 -9.58
C ASP A 150 3.86 -11.76 -8.17
N HIS A 151 2.67 -11.45 -7.64
CA HIS A 151 2.24 -11.79 -6.28
C HIS A 151 0.84 -12.44 -6.26
N PRO A 152 0.69 -13.67 -6.80
CA PRO A 152 -0.61 -14.27 -7.04
C PRO A 152 -1.32 -14.67 -5.75
N SER A 153 -2.64 -14.82 -5.83
CA SER A 153 -3.48 -15.31 -4.72
C SER A 153 -3.40 -14.46 -3.44
N GLY A 154 -3.31 -13.14 -3.58
CA GLY A 154 -3.26 -12.20 -2.46
C GLY A 154 -1.90 -12.09 -1.78
N LYS A 155 -0.84 -12.66 -2.36
CA LYS A 155 0.53 -12.56 -1.82
C LYS A 155 1.05 -11.13 -1.72
N VAL A 156 0.43 -10.16 -2.41
CA VAL A 156 0.73 -8.74 -2.19
C VAL A 156 0.63 -8.32 -0.72
N ALA A 157 -0.22 -8.98 0.08
CA ALA A 157 -0.31 -8.72 1.52
C ALA A 157 0.93 -9.19 2.30
N THR A 158 1.52 -10.33 1.93
CA THR A 158 2.68 -10.90 2.62
C THR A 158 4.02 -10.46 2.05
N ASP A 159 4.05 -10.10 0.77
CA ASP A 159 5.28 -9.78 0.04
C ASP A 159 5.58 -8.29 0.12
N ILE A 160 4.54 -7.43 0.09
CA ILE A 160 4.68 -5.97 0.08
C ILE A 160 3.71 -5.24 1.03
N GLY A 161 2.89 -5.97 1.80
CA GLY A 161 2.06 -5.40 2.86
C GLY A 161 0.70 -4.85 2.43
N LEU A 162 0.33 -4.93 1.15
CA LEU A 162 -0.90 -4.29 0.66
C LEU A 162 -2.19 -4.93 1.22
N PRO A 163 -3.24 -4.14 1.51
CA PRO A 163 -4.55 -4.67 1.86
C PRO A 163 -5.21 -5.41 0.69
N VAL A 164 -5.90 -6.51 0.96
CA VAL A 164 -6.54 -7.36 -0.06
C VAL A 164 -8.02 -7.61 0.21
N GLY A 165 -8.57 -7.05 1.29
CA GLY A 165 -9.98 -7.16 1.64
C GLY A 165 -10.93 -6.31 0.79
N LYS A 166 -10.38 -5.39 -0.01
CA LYS A 166 -11.12 -4.52 -0.94
C LYS A 166 -10.54 -4.56 -2.35
N ARG A 167 -11.34 -4.09 -3.31
CA ARG A 167 -10.97 -4.01 -4.72
C ARG A 167 -10.27 -2.68 -5.00
N TRP A 168 -9.35 -2.73 -5.96
CA TRP A 168 -8.53 -1.61 -6.41
C TRP A 168 -9.11 -1.02 -7.68
N TRP A 169 -9.39 0.28 -7.69
CA TRP A 169 -9.96 0.95 -8.84
C TRP A 169 -8.87 1.29 -9.86
N ALA A 170 -9.06 0.88 -11.10
CA ALA A 170 -8.18 1.20 -12.21
C ALA A 170 -8.50 2.59 -12.82
N GLY A 171 -7.44 3.30 -13.21
CA GLY A 171 -7.51 4.61 -13.88
C GLY A 171 -7.88 4.53 -15.36
N ASP A 172 -8.00 3.33 -15.93
CA ASP A 172 -8.48 3.11 -17.29
C ASP A 172 -9.88 2.51 -17.29
N SER A 173 -10.59 2.71 -18.40
CA SER A 173 -11.96 2.27 -18.56
C SER A 173 -12.12 1.44 -19.83
N LEU A 174 -13.12 0.57 -19.81
CA LEU A 174 -13.48 -0.29 -20.93
C LEU A 174 -14.63 0.35 -21.70
N LEU A 175 -14.50 0.47 -23.01
CA LEU A 175 -15.60 0.91 -23.87
C LEU A 175 -16.34 -0.32 -24.43
N GLU A 176 -17.59 -0.51 -24.01
CA GLU A 176 -18.45 -1.57 -24.55
C GLU A 176 -19.62 -0.92 -25.32
N GLY A 177 -19.59 -1.08 -26.64
CA GLY A 177 -20.50 -0.35 -27.53
C GLY A 177 -20.28 1.15 -27.44
N SER A 178 -21.27 1.88 -26.95
CA SER A 178 -21.21 3.34 -26.72
C SER A 178 -21.12 3.71 -25.24
N THR A 179 -20.91 2.74 -24.35
CA THR A 179 -20.96 2.94 -22.91
C THR A 179 -19.59 2.71 -22.30
N LEU A 180 -19.16 3.65 -21.45
CA LEU A 180 -17.93 3.54 -20.70
C LEU A 180 -18.16 2.75 -19.40
N TYR A 181 -17.30 1.78 -19.14
CA TYR A 181 -17.30 0.96 -17.95
C TYR A 181 -16.04 1.21 -17.13
N TRP A 182 -16.24 1.54 -15.85
CA TRP A 182 -15.14 1.67 -14.90
C TRP A 182 -14.62 0.29 -14.51
N GLN A 183 -13.30 0.15 -14.45
CA GLN A 183 -12.63 -1.12 -14.18
C GLN A 183 -12.05 -1.17 -12.78
N TYR A 184 -12.06 -2.35 -12.17
CA TYR A 184 -11.46 -2.58 -10.86
C TYR A 184 -10.95 -4.02 -10.73
N LYS A 185 -9.87 -4.19 -9.98
CA LYS A 185 -9.17 -5.46 -9.75
C LYS A 185 -9.35 -5.94 -8.31
N ASP A 186 -9.60 -7.22 -8.14
CA ASP A 186 -9.41 -7.90 -6.87
C ASP A 186 -8.00 -8.54 -6.85
N LEU A 187 -7.07 -8.01 -6.04
CA LEU A 187 -5.70 -8.54 -5.94
C LEU A 187 -5.61 -9.83 -5.10
N LYS A 188 -6.67 -10.20 -4.38
CA LYS A 188 -6.75 -11.50 -3.70
C LYS A 188 -7.03 -12.62 -4.69
N THR A 189 -7.99 -12.39 -5.60
CA THR A 189 -8.47 -13.43 -6.52
C THR A 189 -7.92 -13.29 -7.94
N GLY A 190 -7.36 -12.13 -8.29
CA GLY A 190 -6.91 -11.79 -9.64
C GLY A 190 -8.05 -11.41 -10.59
N LYS A 191 -9.31 -11.39 -10.10
CA LYS A 191 -10.48 -11.17 -10.94
C LYS A 191 -10.62 -9.69 -11.33
N ASN A 192 -10.88 -9.47 -12.62
CA ASN A 192 -11.29 -8.19 -13.17
C ASN A 192 -12.80 -8.03 -13.05
N TYR A 193 -13.22 -6.80 -12.82
CA TYR A 193 -14.61 -6.41 -12.79
C TYR A 193 -14.78 -5.09 -13.52
N SER A 194 -15.99 -4.86 -14.02
CA SER A 194 -16.36 -3.63 -14.69
C SER A 194 -17.80 -3.25 -14.32
N MET A 195 -18.14 -1.96 -14.40
CA MET A 195 -19.53 -1.49 -14.29
C MET A 195 -19.78 -0.21 -15.06
N SER A 196 -20.96 -0.10 -15.67
CA SER A 196 -21.48 1.14 -16.25
C SER A 196 -22.04 2.00 -15.12
N GLU A 197 -21.84 3.32 -15.21
CA GLU A 197 -22.16 4.35 -14.19
C GLU A 197 -21.10 4.56 -13.10
N ASN A 198 -21.07 5.76 -12.53
CA ASN A 198 -20.13 6.08 -11.44
C ASN A 198 -20.40 5.14 -10.27
N PRO A 199 -19.41 4.32 -9.85
CA PRO A 199 -19.57 3.47 -8.69
C PRO A 199 -19.87 4.36 -7.48
N GLY A 200 -21.09 4.33 -6.95
CA GLY A 200 -21.40 4.94 -5.65
C GLY A 200 -20.68 4.26 -4.47
N ASN A 201 -19.83 3.27 -4.75
CA ASN A 201 -19.06 2.48 -3.79
C ASN A 201 -17.64 3.03 -3.64
N TYR A 202 -17.04 2.76 -2.48
CA TYR A 202 -15.66 3.09 -2.17
C TYR A 202 -14.70 1.96 -2.55
N TYR A 203 -13.57 2.31 -3.17
CA TYR A 203 -12.52 1.39 -3.63
C TYR A 203 -11.15 1.89 -3.20
N LEU A 204 -10.19 0.96 -3.06
CA LEU A 204 -8.81 1.32 -2.82
C LEU A 204 -8.17 1.94 -4.08
N GLN A 205 -7.19 2.82 -3.87
CA GLN A 205 -6.46 3.50 -4.93
C GLN A 205 -4.96 3.19 -4.82
N LEU A 206 -4.35 2.84 -5.96
CA LEU A 206 -2.89 2.78 -6.10
C LEU A 206 -2.42 3.77 -7.14
N CYS A 207 -1.38 4.49 -6.77
CA CYS A 207 -0.85 5.60 -7.53
C CYS A 207 0.50 5.23 -8.11
N LEU A 208 0.72 5.54 -9.37
CA LEU A 208 2.02 5.44 -10.00
C LEU A 208 2.92 6.61 -9.57
N THR A 209 4.21 6.36 -9.48
CA THR A 209 5.21 7.42 -9.21
C THR A 209 5.29 8.40 -10.39
N THR A 210 5.21 7.88 -11.61
CA THR A 210 5.15 8.65 -12.85
C THR A 210 3.73 8.78 -13.37
N SER A 211 3.35 9.98 -13.81
CA SER A 211 2.10 10.15 -14.56
C SER A 211 2.15 9.32 -15.85
N ARG A 212 1.03 8.68 -16.20
CA ARG A 212 0.85 8.09 -17.52
C ARG A 212 1.08 9.17 -18.56
N SER A 213 1.82 8.83 -19.62
CA SER A 213 1.92 9.68 -20.79
C SER A 213 0.50 10.02 -21.25
N GLY A 214 0.19 11.31 -21.35
CA GLY A 214 -1.14 11.76 -21.74
C GLY A 214 -1.56 11.10 -23.06
N LEU A 215 -2.82 10.68 -23.14
CA LEU A 215 -3.40 10.22 -24.39
C LEU A 215 -3.32 11.36 -25.41
N ASN A 216 -2.54 11.20 -26.48
CA ASN A 216 -2.54 12.12 -27.60
C ASN A 216 -3.67 11.73 -28.54
N ILE A 217 -4.69 12.58 -28.67
CA ILE A 217 -5.71 12.42 -29.71
C ILE A 217 -5.33 13.28 -30.90
N ALA A 218 -5.24 12.68 -32.07
CA ALA A 218 -5.01 13.39 -33.33
C ALA A 218 -6.15 13.04 -34.28
N LEU A 219 -6.89 14.05 -34.72
CA LEU A 219 -7.78 13.91 -35.87
C LEU A 219 -6.94 14.13 -37.13
N SER A 220 -6.97 13.17 -38.05
CA SER A 220 -6.36 13.31 -39.37
C SER A 220 -7.43 13.16 -40.44
N SER A 221 -7.21 13.82 -41.58
CA SER A 221 -8.06 13.72 -42.75
C SER A 221 -7.20 13.77 -44.00
N ASP A 222 -7.36 12.80 -44.88
CA ASP A 222 -6.70 12.77 -46.20
C ASP A 222 -7.16 13.93 -47.09
N ALA A 223 -8.26 14.62 -46.72
CA ALA A 223 -8.83 15.76 -47.41
C ALA A 223 -8.50 17.11 -46.73
N TRP A 224 -7.45 17.16 -45.89
CA TRP A 224 -6.98 18.42 -45.31
C TRP A 224 -6.50 19.39 -46.38
N ASN A 225 -7.06 20.59 -46.39
CA ASN A 225 -6.64 21.68 -47.25
C ASN A 225 -5.91 22.74 -46.40
N ALA A 226 -4.61 22.92 -46.64
CA ALA A 226 -3.76 23.83 -45.86
C ALA A 226 -4.18 25.31 -46.01
N ASP A 227 -4.56 25.75 -47.22
CA ASP A 227 -4.97 27.14 -47.47
C ASP A 227 -6.26 27.50 -46.73
N LYS A 228 -7.14 26.52 -46.51
CA LYS A 228 -8.41 26.69 -45.78
C LYS A 228 -8.31 26.34 -44.30
N SER A 229 -7.18 25.80 -43.85
CA SER A 229 -7.02 25.24 -42.50
C SER A 229 -8.18 24.31 -42.10
N ALA A 230 -8.65 23.48 -43.02
CA ALA A 230 -9.82 22.63 -42.83
C ALA A 230 -9.80 21.37 -43.69
N ALA A 231 -10.44 20.30 -43.20
CA ALA A 231 -10.79 19.13 -44.02
C ALA A 231 -11.96 19.47 -44.95
N VAL A 232 -11.84 19.19 -46.24
CA VAL A 232 -12.82 19.59 -47.26
C VAL A 232 -13.47 18.36 -47.88
N ALA A 233 -14.79 18.26 -47.79
CA ALA A 233 -15.58 17.23 -48.48
C ALA A 233 -16.53 17.89 -49.50
N LYS A 234 -16.84 17.16 -50.58
CA LYS A 234 -17.85 17.59 -51.54
C LYS A 234 -19.25 17.39 -50.95
N LYS A 235 -20.14 18.36 -51.16
CA LYS A 235 -21.53 18.29 -50.69
C LYS A 235 -22.42 17.75 -51.80
N GLY A 236 -23.09 16.62 -51.54
CA GLY A 236 -24.12 16.08 -52.44
C GLY A 236 -23.62 15.20 -53.59
N GLU A 237 -22.33 14.85 -53.60
CA GLU A 237 -21.77 13.85 -54.52
C GLU A 237 -21.33 12.63 -53.69
N THR A 238 -21.96 11.48 -53.94
CA THR A 238 -21.47 10.15 -53.52
C THR A 238 -20.66 9.53 -54.64
#